data_AF-A0A416CUA5-F1
#
_entry.id   AF-A0A416CUA5-F1
#
_cell.length_a   1.000
_cell.length_b   1.000
_cell.length_c   1.000
_cell.angle_alpha   90.00
_cell.angle_beta   90.00
_cell.angle_gamma   90.00
#
_symmetry.space_group_name_H-M   'P 1'
#
loop_
_entity.id
_entity.type
_entity.pdbx_description
1 polymer ?
#
loop_
_entity_poly.entity_id
_entity_poly.type
_entity_poly.pdbx_seq_one_letter_code
_entity_poly.pdbx_strand_id
1 'polypeptide(L)' 'MEYSEVLECFKNDIRNNPDIEIIRLKHGYIIFYWDDVEHSYYHSSELIQSPEKLYEILNKEFEK' A
#
# COMPACT_ATOMS: atom_id res chain seq x y z
N MET A 1 3.60 14.25 -7.94
CA MET A 1 2.89 13.95 -6.68
C MET A 1 3.91 13.34 -5.75
N GLU A 2 3.94 13.69 -4.47
CA GLU A 2 4.85 13.12 -3.47
C GLU A 2 4.22 11.89 -2.81
N TYR A 3 5.04 10.95 -2.36
CA TYR A 3 4.53 9.76 -1.64
C TYR A 3 3.70 10.11 -0.41
N SER A 4 4.05 11.18 0.30
CA SER A 4 3.29 11.65 1.46
C SER A 4 1.89 12.14 1.09
N GLU A 5 1.73 12.74 -0.10
CA GLU A 5 0.42 13.19 -0.58
C GLU A 5 -0.49 11.98 -0.86
N VAL A 6 0.07 10.94 -1.51
CA VAL A 6 -0.65 9.69 -1.78
C VAL A 6 -1.09 9.03 -0.47
N LEU A 7 -0.20 8.87 0.50
CA LEU A 7 -0.52 8.22 1.77
C LEU A 7 -1.57 9.01 2.56
N GLU A 8 -1.57 10.34 2.50
CA GLU A 8 -2.61 11.15 3.16
C GLU A 8 -3.98 10.98 2.48
N CYS A 9 -4.03 10.86 1.14
CA CYS A 9 -5.28 10.59 0.41
C CYS A 9 -5.98 9.29 0.84
N PHE A 10 -5.21 8.26 1.19
CA PHE A 10 -5.71 6.93 1.59
C PHE A 10 -5.60 6.65 3.10
N LYS A 11 -5.24 7.64 3.90
CA LYS A 11 -4.92 7.46 5.33
C LYS A 11 -6.01 6.77 6.13
N ASN A 12 -7.28 7.13 5.87
CA ASN A 12 -8.40 6.53 6.56
C ASN A 12 -8.67 5.11 6.06
N ASP A 13 -8.53 4.88 4.75
CA ASP A 13 -8.73 3.56 4.13
C ASP A 13 -7.69 2.56 4.66
N ILE A 14 -6.41 2.97 4.70
CA ILE A 14 -5.30 2.19 5.29
C ILE A 14 -5.53 1.95 6.79
N ARG A 15 -5.98 2.96 7.55
CA ARG A 15 -6.23 2.79 8.99
C ARG A 15 -7.39 1.86 9.30
N ASN A 16 -8.38 1.80 8.41
CA ASN A 16 -9.58 0.99 8.60
C ASN A 16 -9.41 -0.44 8.06
N ASN A 17 -8.36 -0.69 7.28
CA ASN A 17 -8.03 -2.01 6.75
C ASN A 17 -6.79 -2.57 7.49
N PRO A 18 -6.97 -3.39 8.53
CA PRO A 18 -5.85 -3.96 9.29
C PRO A 18 -5.03 -4.97 8.46
N ASP A 19 -5.55 -5.42 7.32
CA ASP A 19 -4.91 -6.44 6.50
C ASP A 19 -3.89 -5.84 5.53
N ILE A 20 -3.80 -4.50 5.44
CA ILE A 20 -2.88 -3.80 4.55
C ILE A 20 -1.85 -3.02 5.37
N GLU A 21 -0.58 -3.31 5.13
CA GLU A 21 0.55 -2.55 5.67
C GLU A 21 1.42 -1.97 4.56
N ILE A 22 1.82 -0.71 4.70
CA ILE A 22 2.66 -0.04 3.69
C ILE A 22 3.99 0.35 4.34
N ILE A 23 5.07 -0.24 3.85
CA ILE A 23 6.41 -0.02 4.38
C ILE A 23 7.24 0.84 3.43
N ARG A 24 7.84 1.91 3.96
CA ARG A 24 8.82 2.71 3.25
C ARG A 24 10.18 2.03 3.26
N LEU A 25 10.77 1.87 2.07
CA LEU A 25 12.13 1.42 1.86
C LEU A 25 13.00 2.57 1.31
N LYS A 26 14.32 2.33 1.23
CA LYS A 26 15.28 3.33 0.72
C LYS A 26 14.97 3.79 -0.71
N HIS A 27 14.41 2.90 -1.52
CA HIS A 27 14.24 3.09 -2.97
C HIS A 27 12.77 3.05 -3.43
N GLY A 28 11.81 3.09 -2.51
CA GLY A 28 10.38 2.99 -2.84
C GLY A 28 9.55 2.49 -1.67
N TYR A 29 8.40 1.92 -1.99
CA TYR A 29 7.46 1.35 -1.02
C TYR A 29 7.09 -0.08 -1.40
N ILE A 30 6.76 -0.89 -0.40
CA ILE A 30 6.15 -2.21 -0.58
C ILE A 30 4.85 -2.21 0.22
N ILE A 31 3.83 -2.82 -0.37
CA ILE A 31 2.56 -3.10 0.30
C ILE A 31 2.58 -4.57 0.73
N PHE A 32 2.29 -4.82 1.99
CA PHE A 32 2.08 -6.12 2.57
C PHE A 32 0.59 -6.34 2.79
N TYR A 33 0.16 -7.55 2.54
CA TYR A 33 -1.21 -8.01 2.69
C TYR A 33 -1.21 -9.20 3.65
N TRP A 34 -2.07 -9.15 4.65
CA TRP A 34 -2.30 -10.25 5.56
C TRP A 34 -3.25 -11.27 4.93
N ASP A 35 -2.84 -12.53 4.92
CA ASP A 35 -3.68 -13.65 4.52
C ASP A 35 -4.16 -14.38 5.79
N ASP A 36 -5.46 -14.25 6.10
CA ASP A 36 -6.10 -14.90 7.24
C ASP A 36 -6.18 -16.43 7.12
N VAL A 37 -6.12 -16.99 5.91
CA VAL A 37 -6.17 -18.45 5.71
C VAL A 37 -4.82 -19.05 6.06
N GLU A 38 -3.75 -18.50 5.51
CA GLU A 38 -2.38 -18.97 5.73
C GLU A 38 -1.74 -18.38 6.99
N HIS A 39 -2.40 -17.42 7.64
CA HIS A 39 -1.89 -16.62 8.77
C HIS A 39 -0.49 -16.06 8.49
N SER A 40 -0.31 -15.49 7.30
CA SER A 40 1.00 -15.00 6.84
C SER A 40 0.87 -13.74 6.00
N TYR A 41 1.95 -12.97 5.92
CA TYR A 41 2.02 -11.84 5.00
C TYR A 41 2.53 -12.28 3.65
N TYR A 42 1.89 -11.78 2.59
CA TYR A 42 2.48 -11.67 1.26
C TYR A 42 2.65 -10.19 0.89
N HIS A 43 3.46 -9.91 -0.13
CA HIS A 43 3.74 -8.53 -0.54
C HIS A 43 3.46 -8.29 -2.01
N SER A 44 3.30 -7.03 -2.38
CA SER A 44 3.28 -6.60 -3.78
C SER A 44 4.52 -7.13 -4.50
N SER A 45 4.33 -7.77 -5.66
CA SER A 45 5.41 -8.46 -6.39
C SER A 45 6.55 -7.53 -6.84
N GLU A 46 6.31 -6.23 -6.93
CA GLU A 46 7.27 -5.22 -7.38
C GLU A 46 7.45 -4.11 -6.33
N LEU A 47 8.68 -3.58 -6.22
CA LEU A 47 8.97 -2.39 -5.44
C LEU A 47 8.35 -1.16 -6.13
N ILE A 48 7.53 -0.41 -5.39
CA ILE A 48 6.84 0.75 -5.94
C ILE A 48 7.76 1.97 -5.89
N GLN A 49 8.32 2.34 -7.05
CA GLN A 49 9.35 3.39 -7.16
C GLN A 49 8.83 4.74 -7.68
N SER A 50 7.52 4.86 -7.94
CA SER A 50 6.89 6.16 -8.20
C SER A 50 5.63 6.39 -7.35
N PRO A 51 5.37 7.63 -6.92
CA PRO A 51 4.14 8.00 -6.22
C PRO A 51 2.88 7.75 -7.06
N GLU A 52 2.94 7.99 -8.36
CA GLU A 52 1.83 7.75 -9.29
C GLU A 52 1.44 6.27 -9.31
N LYS A 53 2.43 5.37 -9.31
CA LYS A 53 2.18 3.93 -9.26
C LYS A 53 1.57 3.50 -7.92
N LEU A 54 2.03 4.10 -6.81
CA LEU A 54 1.44 3.84 -5.49
C LEU A 54 -0.03 4.27 -5.47
N TYR A 55 -0.34 5.45 -6.00
CA TYR A 55 -1.72 5.95 -6.10
C TYR A 55 -2.60 5.02 -6.93
N GLU A 56 -2.15 4.58 -8.11
CA GLU A 56 -2.90 3.65 -8.96
C GLU A 56 -3.21 2.33 -8.26
N ILE A 57 -2.25 1.79 -7.50
CA ILE A 57 -2.45 0.55 -6.75
C ILE A 57 -3.47 0.79 -5.64
N LEU A 58 -3.25 1.77 -4.75
CA LEU A 58 -4.15 2.02 -3.62
C LEU A 58 -5.56 2.42 -4.07
N ASN A 59 -5.70 3.12 -5.20
CA ASN A 59 -7.01 3.44 -5.76
C ASN A 59 -7.77 2.20 -6.23
N LYS A 60 -7.07 1.16 -6.68
CA LYS A 60 -7.67 -0.14 -7.02
C LYS A 60 -7.94 -0.99 -5.78
N GLU A 61 -7.03 -0.97 -4.81
CA GLU A 61 -7.22 -1.72 -3.55
C GLU A 61 -8.44 -1.22 -2.78
N PHE A 62 -8.65 0.09 -2.76
CA PHE A 62 -9.71 0.73 -1.98
C PHE A 62 -10.87 1.22 -2.85
N GLU A 63 -11.01 0.72 -4.10
CA GLU A 63 -11.98 1.15 -5.13
C GLU A 63 -12.97 2.22 -4.64
N LYS A 64 -12.54 3.49 -4.77
CA LYS A 64 -13.42 4.66 -4.64
C LYS A 64 -14.07 4.99 -5.98
#